data_AF-A0A0F9FX28-F1
#
_entry.id   AF-A0A0F9FX28-F1
#
_cell.length_a   1.000
_cell.length_b   1.000
_cell.length_c   1.000
_cell.angle_alpha   90.00
_cell.angle_beta   90.00
_cell.angle_gamma   90.00
#
_symmetry.space_group_name_H-M   'P 1'
#
loop_
_entity.id
_entity.type
_entity.pdbx_description
1 polymer ?
#
loop_
_entity_poly.entity_id
_entity_poly.type
_entity_poly.pdbx_seq_one_letter_code
_entity_poly.pdbx_strand_id
1 'polypeptide(L)'
;MTAATVTERLEVNDPVTEVVILTATDADTYVSKKFGIVKGAQATIMEDAGALTIPLSLGISGATVTINCTGLSALKICLTLYGRK
;
A
#
# COMPACT_ATOMS: atom_id res chain seq x y z
N MET A 1 -5.13 -12.76 -7.02
CA MET A 1 -4.77 -11.59 -6.21
C MET A 1 -5.22 -11.85 -4.79
N THR A 2 -4.32 -11.74 -3.83
CA THR A 2 -4.57 -11.94 -2.39
C THR A 2 -4.71 -10.60 -1.69
N ALA A 3 -5.37 -10.56 -0.54
CA ALA A 3 -5.47 -9.34 0.24
C ALA A 3 -4.20 -9.18 1.09
N ALA A 4 -3.56 -8.02 1.04
CA ALA A 4 -2.45 -7.69 1.91
C ALA A 4 -2.90 -7.74 3.38
N THR A 5 -2.01 -8.18 4.27
CA THR A 5 -2.32 -8.24 5.70
C THR A 5 -2.07 -6.88 6.33
N VAL A 6 -3.11 -6.22 6.82
CA VAL A 6 -2.98 -4.95 7.54
C VAL A 6 -2.39 -5.20 8.92
N THR A 7 -1.19 -4.70 9.15
CA THR A 7 -0.52 -4.79 10.46
C THR A 7 -0.82 -3.60 11.33
N GLU A 8 -0.95 -2.40 10.73
CA GLU A 8 -1.23 -1.18 11.48
C GLU A 8 -2.00 -0.18 10.60
N ARG A 9 -2.90 0.58 11.24
CA ARG A 9 -3.58 1.71 10.61
C ARG A 9 -3.20 2.95 11.39
N LEU A 10 -2.62 3.93 10.71
CA LEU A 10 -2.33 5.21 11.32
C LEU A 10 -3.58 6.08 11.19
N GLU A 11 -4.11 6.51 12.33
CA GLU A 11 -5.20 7.48 12.35
C GLU A 11 -4.69 8.86 11.94
N VAL A 12 -4.77 9.14 10.64
CA VAL A 12 -4.49 10.47 10.12
C VAL A 12 -5.80 11.25 10.10
N ASN A 13 -5.89 12.31 10.91
CA ASN A 13 -7.00 13.27 10.91
C ASN A 13 -6.93 14.23 9.70
N ASP A 14 -6.68 13.67 8.52
CA ASP A 14 -6.66 14.37 7.24
C ASP A 14 -7.79 13.79 6.36
N PRO A 15 -8.76 14.57 5.87
CA PRO A 15 -9.86 14.04 5.07
C PRO A 15 -9.45 13.41 3.72
N VAL A 16 -8.26 13.71 3.21
CA VAL A 16 -7.79 13.29 1.87
C VAL A 16 -6.65 12.28 1.90
N THR A 17 -6.14 11.91 3.09
CA THR A 17 -5.03 10.96 3.23
C THR A 17 -5.38 9.76 4.13
N GLU A 18 -4.96 8.56 3.72
CA GLU A 18 -4.99 7.33 4.54
C GLU A 18 -3.58 6.74 4.56
N VAL A 19 -3.09 6.37 5.75
CA VAL A 19 -1.78 5.72 5.91
C VAL A 19 -1.98 4.38 6.59
N VAL A 20 -1.41 3.33 6.01
CA VAL A 20 -1.59 1.95 6.45
C VAL A 20 -0.28 1.19 6.27
N ILE A 21 0.07 0.40 7.28
CA ILE A 21 1.20 -0.53 7.22
C ILE A 21 0.66 -1.92 6.92
N LEU A 22 1.26 -2.57 5.94
CA LEU A 22 0.86 -3.86 5.42
C LEU A 22 2.05 -4.82 5.44
N THR A 23 1.80 -6.09 5.70
CA THR A 23 2.65 -7.17 5.20
C THR A 23 2.09 -7.61 3.85
N ALA A 24 2.91 -7.50 2.80
CA ALA A 24 2.47 -7.76 1.44
C ALA A 24 3.47 -8.65 0.66
N THR A 25 2.92 -9.44 -0.25
CA THR A 25 3.63 -10.16 -1.32
C THR A 25 3.33 -9.54 -2.68
N ASP A 26 4.00 -10.04 -3.73
CA ASP A 26 3.73 -9.60 -5.09
C ASP A 26 2.25 -9.83 -5.49
N ALA A 27 1.68 -8.86 -6.21
CA ALA A 27 0.28 -8.79 -6.64
C ALA A 27 -0.78 -8.78 -5.51
N ASP A 28 -0.38 -8.50 -4.27
CA ASP A 28 -1.33 -8.27 -3.18
C ASP A 28 -2.15 -7.01 -3.41
N THR A 29 -3.34 -6.99 -2.81
CA THR A 29 -4.28 -5.89 -2.92
C THR A 29 -4.66 -5.32 -1.57
N TYR A 30 -4.88 -4.02 -1.55
CA TYR A 30 -5.42 -3.30 -0.41
C TYR A 30 -6.62 -2.48 -0.88
N VAL A 31 -7.74 -2.58 -0.15
CA VAL A 31 -8.93 -1.76 -0.40
C VAL A 31 -8.98 -0.66 0.64
N SER A 32 -8.95 0.59 0.18
CA SER A 32 -9.11 1.76 1.06
C SER A 32 -10.44 1.68 1.80
N LYS A 33 -10.40 1.86 3.12
CA LYS A 33 -11.62 1.98 3.93
C LYS A 33 -12.11 3.43 4.00
N LYS A 34 -11.28 4.38 3.59
CA LYS A 34 -11.54 5.82 3.70
C LYS A 34 -12.09 6.42 2.40
N PHE A 35 -11.70 5.88 1.25
CA PHE A 35 -11.96 6.44 -0.06
C PHE A 35 -12.78 5.49 -0.93
N GLY A 36 -13.81 6.01 -1.62
CA GLY A 36 -14.46 5.29 -2.72
C GLY A 36 -13.62 5.28 -3.99
N ILE A 37 -12.75 6.28 -4.15
CA ILE A 37 -11.79 6.38 -5.26
C ILE A 37 -10.43 6.86 -4.75
N VAL A 38 -9.40 6.04 -4.93
CA VAL A 38 -8.00 6.41 -4.74
C VAL A 38 -7.52 7.17 -5.98
N LYS A 39 -6.87 8.32 -5.77
CA LYS A 39 -6.34 9.20 -6.82
C LYS A 39 -4.82 9.10 -6.96
N GLY A 40 -4.14 8.75 -5.88
CA GLY A 40 -2.70 8.54 -5.86
C GLY A 40 -2.32 7.62 -4.71
N ALA A 41 -1.20 6.92 -4.86
CA ALA A 41 -0.67 6.05 -3.83
C ALA A 41 0.85 6.06 -3.89
N GLN A 42 1.49 5.99 -2.73
CA GLN A 42 2.92 5.80 -2.57
C GLN A 42 3.14 4.67 -1.59
N ALA A 43 4.05 3.75 -1.92
CA ALA A 43 4.45 2.67 -1.03
C ALA A 43 5.95 2.76 -0.78
N THR A 44 6.35 2.50 0.46
CA THR A 44 7.74 2.46 0.89
C THR A 44 7.98 1.14 1.62
N ILE A 45 9.01 0.40 1.22
CA ILE A 45 9.41 -0.82 1.92
C ILE A 45 10.07 -0.41 3.23
N MET A 46 9.64 -1.02 4.34
CA MET A 46 10.16 -0.73 5.69
C MET A 46 11.30 -1.69 6.05
N GLU A 47 12.28 -1.83 5.17
CA GLU A 47 13.49 -2.64 5.36
C GLU A 47 14.74 -1.77 5.13
N ASP A 48 15.88 -2.21 5.65
CA ASP A 48 17.13 -1.45 5.56
C ASP A 48 17.57 -1.26 4.09
N ALA A 49 18.01 -0.05 3.76
CA ALA A 49 18.22 0.42 2.38
C ALA A 49 19.28 -0.38 1.59
N GLY A 50 20.08 -1.20 2.28
CA GLY A 50 21.11 -2.05 1.69
C GLY A 50 20.58 -3.31 1.00
N ALA A 51 19.32 -3.70 1.23
CA ALA A 51 18.85 -5.03 0.83
C ALA A 51 18.16 -5.10 -0.55
N LEU A 52 17.44 -4.07 -1.01
CA LEU A 52 16.46 -4.29 -2.08
C LEU A 52 16.23 -3.06 -2.98
N THR A 53 16.93 -3.01 -4.13
CA THR A 53 16.50 -2.25 -5.31
C THR A 53 15.36 -2.98 -6.03
N ILE A 54 14.31 -3.39 -5.32
CA ILE A 54 13.16 -4.04 -5.98
C ILE A 54 12.30 -2.94 -6.63
N PRO A 55 11.94 -3.06 -7.92
CA PRO A 55 10.96 -2.18 -8.51
C PRO A 55 9.60 -2.39 -7.84
N LEU A 56 9.24 -1.47 -6.95
CA LEU A 56 7.91 -1.38 -6.34
C LEU A 56 7.04 -0.46 -7.20
N SER A 57 5.93 -0.98 -7.68
CA SER A 57 4.92 -0.22 -8.43
C SER A 57 3.54 -0.50 -7.89
N LEU A 58 2.62 0.45 -8.10
CA LEU A 58 1.26 0.37 -7.61
C LEU A 58 0.27 0.47 -8.77
N GLY A 59 -0.68 -0.46 -8.81
CA GLY A 59 -1.88 -0.36 -9.64
C GLY A 59 -3.01 0.27 -8.83
N ILE A 60 -3.82 1.14 -9.43
CA ILE A 60 -4.98 1.75 -8.76
C ILE A 60 -6.23 1.48 -9.62
N SER A 61 -7.28 0.97 -8.98
CA SER A 61 -8.59 0.75 -9.59
C SER A 61 -9.70 1.01 -8.57
N GLY A 62 -10.42 2.12 -8.71
CA GLY A 62 -11.43 2.54 -7.73
C GLY A 62 -10.82 2.74 -6.33
N ALA A 63 -11.34 2.03 -5.34
CA ALA A 63 -10.83 2.03 -3.97
C ALA A 63 -9.65 1.05 -3.76
N THR A 64 -9.34 0.22 -4.75
CA THR A 64 -8.36 -0.86 -4.64
C THR A 64 -7.00 -0.41 -5.16
N VAL A 65 -5.96 -0.71 -4.38
CA VAL A 65 -4.56 -0.58 -4.74
C VAL A 65 -3.92 -1.97 -4.83
N THR A 66 -3.22 -2.23 -5.92
CA THR A 66 -2.44 -3.45 -6.14
C THR A 66 -0.96 -3.14 -5.94
N ILE A 67 -0.29 -3.95 -5.13
CA ILE A 67 1.14 -3.86 -4.87
C ILE A 67 1.84 -4.82 -5.82
N ASN A 68 2.61 -4.27 -6.77
CA ASN A 68 3.37 -5.05 -7.74
C ASN A 68 4.86 -4.87 -7.43
N CYS A 69 5.50 -5.95 -6.99
CA CYS A 69 6.87 -5.93 -6.49
C CYS A 69 7.47 -7.32 -6.69
N THR A 70 8.07 -7.55 -7.86
CA THR A 70 8.62 -8.86 -8.21
C THR A 70 9.74 -9.23 -7.25
N GLY A 71 9.61 -10.37 -6.56
CA GLY A 71 10.56 -10.82 -5.54
C GLY A 71 10.24 -10.37 -4.11
N LEU A 72 9.09 -9.72 -3.88
CA LEU A 72 8.62 -9.38 -2.55
C LEU A 72 8.19 -10.62 -1.75
N SER A 73 9.02 -11.03 -0.80
CA SER A 73 8.77 -12.18 0.08
C SER A 73 8.17 -11.72 1.43
N ALA A 74 6.91 -11.30 1.42
CA ALA A 74 6.14 -10.94 2.62
C ALA A 74 6.83 -9.88 3.51
N LEU A 75 7.18 -8.73 2.92
CA LEU A 75 7.82 -7.62 3.66
C LEU A 75 6.79 -6.62 4.18
N LYS A 76 7.21 -5.85 5.18
CA LYS A 76 6.43 -4.71 5.67
C LYS A 76 6.57 -3.54 4.71
N ILE A 77 5.44 -2.98 4.32
CA ILE A 77 5.37 -1.76 3.51
C ILE A 77 4.49 -0.72 4.21
N CYS A 78 4.90 0.54 4.12
CA CYS A 78 4.05 1.68 4.45
C CYS A 78 3.38 2.16 3.16
N LEU A 79 2.05 2.06 3.11
CA LEU A 79 1.23 2.53 2.00
C LEU A 79 0.51 3.82 2.40
N THR A 80 0.79 4.89 1.67
CA THR A 80 0.14 6.19 1.78
C THR A 80 -0.78 6.38 0.59
N LEU A 81 -2.06 6.64 0.85
CA LEU A 81 -3.10 6.81 -0.14
C LEU A 81 -3.63 8.22 -0.10
N TYR A 82 -3.88 8.77 -1.29
CA TYR A 82 -4.56 10.04 -1.51
C TYR A 82 -5.84 9.77 -2.28
N GLY A 83 -6.97 10.26 -1.79
CA GLY A 83 -8.25 9.94 -2.39
C GLY A 83 -9.37 10.86 -1.96
N ARG A 84 -10.58 10.49 -2.40
CA ARG A 84 -11.83 11.13 -1.99
C ARG A 84 -12.88 10.04 -1.75
N LYS A 85 -13.82 10.33 -0.84
CA LYS A 85 -14.99 9.47 -0.62
C LYS A 85 -15.81 9.35 -1.89
#